data_AF-J3E1C9-F1
#
_entry.id   AF-J3E1C9-F1
#
_cell.length_a   1.000
_cell.length_b   1.000
_cell.length_c   1.000
_cell.angle_alpha   90.00
_cell.angle_beta   90.00
_cell.angle_gamma   90.00
#
_symmetry.space_group_name_H-M   'P 1'
#
loop_
_entity.id
_entity.type
_entity.pdbx_description
1 polymer ?
#
loop_
_entity_poly.entity_id
_entity_poly.type
_entity_poly.pdbx_seq_one_letter_code
_entity_poly.pdbx_strand_id
1 'polypeptide(L)'
;MSQQSEKDNFNLLLNGNFLAGGANWTANSPEKVEFVNGHCGLQLEAEITQSVAVNGAGDFEFAVRMKTNRGFACRATLVMLPSKVTKLLNTGGGSPWLREAVTFKAPADTTEMKVTLLSDDGTRGEFGSYFDYVSLVPVSS
;
A
#
# COMPACT_ATOMS: atom_id res chain seq x y z
N MET A 1 1.50 -26.08 -3.62
CA MET A 1 0.96 -24.76 -3.24
C MET A 1 2.13 -23.79 -3.23
N SER A 2 2.02 -22.64 -3.89
CA SER A 2 3.11 -21.66 -3.90
C SER A 2 3.16 -20.91 -2.56
N GLN A 3 4.35 -20.52 -2.10
CA GLN A 3 4.52 -19.72 -0.88
C GLN A 3 3.70 -18.41 -0.87
N GLN A 4 3.27 -17.96 -2.05
CA GLN A 4 2.37 -16.83 -2.25
C GLN A 4 0.99 -17.04 -1.61
N SER A 5 0.40 -18.24 -1.70
CA SER A 5 -0.95 -18.50 -1.14
C SER A 5 -0.97 -18.61 0.38
N GLU A 6 0.18 -18.88 1.02
CA GLU A 6 0.29 -18.90 2.48
C GLU A 6 0.46 -17.48 3.04
N LYS A 7 1.26 -16.62 2.39
CA LYS A 7 1.39 -15.20 2.79
C LYS A 7 0.07 -14.43 2.69
N ASP A 8 -0.78 -14.77 1.72
CA ASP A 8 -2.09 -14.12 1.57
C ASP A 8 -3.06 -14.43 2.73
N ASN A 9 -2.93 -15.59 3.41
CA ASN A 9 -3.73 -15.91 4.60
C ASN A 9 -3.30 -15.11 5.86
N PHE A 10 -2.11 -14.51 5.85
CA PHE A 10 -1.58 -13.70 6.95
C PHE A 10 -1.53 -12.21 6.65
N ASN A 11 -2.05 -11.78 5.49
CA ASN A 11 -2.13 -10.36 5.17
C ASN A 11 -3.11 -9.68 6.12
N LEU A 12 -2.61 -8.74 6.91
CA LEU A 12 -3.42 -7.95 7.82
C LEU A 12 -4.31 -6.96 7.07
N LEU A 13 -3.91 -6.56 5.86
CA LEU A 13 -4.72 -5.68 5.02
C LEU A 13 -5.80 -6.47 4.29
N LEU A 14 -7.01 -5.93 4.30
CA LEU A 14 -8.14 -6.45 3.56
C LEU A 14 -8.14 -5.89 2.14
N ASN A 15 -8.45 -6.76 1.16
CA ASN A 15 -8.62 -6.38 -0.25
C ASN A 15 -7.42 -5.58 -0.82
N GLY A 16 -6.19 -5.95 -0.45
CA GLY A 16 -4.97 -5.33 -0.98
C GLY A 16 -4.67 -5.64 -2.46
N ASN A 17 -5.37 -6.63 -3.03
CA ASN A 17 -5.34 -6.99 -4.45
C ASN A 17 -6.45 -6.31 -5.27
N PHE A 18 -7.26 -5.47 -4.64
CA PHE A 18 -8.31 -4.66 -5.27
C PHE A 18 -9.32 -5.43 -6.15
N LEU A 19 -9.45 -6.75 -6.01
CA LEU A 19 -10.41 -7.56 -6.76
C LEU A 19 -11.87 -7.22 -6.38
N ALA A 20 -12.08 -6.71 -5.16
CA ALA A 20 -13.36 -6.17 -4.71
C ALA A 20 -13.42 -4.63 -4.82
N GLY A 21 -12.67 -4.04 -5.77
CA GLY A 21 -12.57 -2.60 -5.94
C GLY A 21 -11.93 -1.93 -4.72
N GLY A 22 -12.53 -0.84 -4.23
CA GLY A 22 -12.07 -0.09 -3.07
C GLY A 22 -12.59 -0.58 -1.71
N ALA A 23 -13.21 -1.76 -1.63
CA ALA A 23 -13.73 -2.26 -0.36
C ALA A 23 -12.63 -2.29 0.73
N ASN A 24 -12.95 -1.80 1.93
CA ASN A 24 -12.05 -1.63 3.09
C ASN A 24 -10.97 -0.53 2.97
N TRP A 25 -10.95 0.21 1.87
CA TRP A 25 -10.08 1.36 1.68
C TRP A 25 -10.88 2.67 1.73
N THR A 26 -10.34 3.67 2.42
CA THR A 26 -10.94 5.00 2.50
C THR A 26 -10.17 5.96 1.61
N ALA A 27 -10.84 6.53 0.61
CA ALA A 27 -10.30 7.55 -0.27
C ALA A 27 -10.55 8.96 0.28
N ASN A 28 -9.57 9.87 0.15
CA ASN A 28 -9.78 11.29 0.43
C ASN A 28 -10.63 12.00 -0.66
N SER A 29 -10.50 11.53 -1.90
CA SER A 29 -11.16 12.06 -3.10
C SER A 29 -11.62 10.89 -3.98
N PRO A 30 -12.77 10.27 -3.69
CA PRO A 30 -13.24 9.07 -4.41
C PRO A 30 -13.33 9.24 -5.94
N GLU A 31 -13.60 10.45 -6.43
CA GLU A 31 -13.65 10.79 -7.85
C GLU A 31 -12.28 10.74 -8.56
N LYS A 32 -11.18 10.74 -7.79
CA LYS A 32 -9.80 10.65 -8.28
C LYS A 32 -9.19 9.26 -8.10
N VAL A 33 -10.03 8.27 -7.78
CA VAL A 33 -9.62 6.88 -7.56
C VAL A 33 -10.38 5.99 -8.54
N GLU A 34 -9.67 5.09 -9.21
CA GLU A 34 -10.27 4.05 -10.04
C GLU A 34 -9.80 2.66 -9.61
N PHE A 35 -10.67 1.67 -9.80
CA PHE A 35 -10.32 0.27 -9.61
C PHE A 35 -10.64 -0.48 -10.91
N VAL A 36 -9.59 -0.88 -11.62
CA VAL A 36 -9.70 -1.50 -12.94
C VAL A 36 -8.84 -2.74 -12.97
N ASN A 37 -9.37 -3.87 -13.46
CA ASN A 37 -8.61 -5.12 -13.62
C ASN A 37 -7.77 -5.54 -12.39
N GLY A 38 -8.31 -5.37 -11.17
CA GLY A 38 -7.63 -5.76 -9.93
C GLY A 38 -6.48 -4.84 -9.52
N HIS A 39 -6.44 -3.58 -9.96
CA HIS A 39 -5.50 -2.59 -9.42
C HIS A 39 -6.19 -1.27 -9.12
N CYS A 40 -5.61 -0.52 -8.18
CA CYS A 40 -5.99 0.85 -7.84
C CYS A 40 -5.20 1.83 -8.70
N GLY A 41 -5.89 2.76 -9.35
CA GLY A 41 -5.32 3.91 -10.05
C GLY A 41 -5.64 5.21 -9.32
N LEU A 42 -4.65 6.08 -9.16
CA LEU A 42 -4.78 7.38 -8.49
C LEU A 42 -4.39 8.51 -9.44
N GLN A 43 -5.14 9.61 -9.34
CA GLN A 43 -4.71 10.92 -9.86
C GLN A 43 -3.87 11.67 -8.82
N LEU A 44 -3.17 12.72 -9.26
CA LEU A 44 -2.39 13.60 -8.38
C LEU A 44 -3.20 14.07 -7.14
N GLU A 45 -2.53 14.04 -5.98
CA GLU A 45 -3.07 14.39 -4.65
C GLU A 45 -4.15 13.42 -4.10
N ALA A 46 -4.54 12.39 -4.86
CA ALA A 46 -5.45 11.37 -4.36
C ALA A 46 -4.69 10.38 -3.47
N GLU A 47 -5.31 10.01 -2.36
CA GLU A 47 -4.84 8.95 -1.47
C GLU A 47 -5.96 7.98 -1.10
N ILE A 48 -5.57 6.72 -0.89
CA ILE A 48 -6.41 5.73 -0.22
C ILE A 48 -5.69 5.18 1.01
N THR A 49 -6.46 4.91 2.06
CA THR A 49 -5.93 4.51 3.36
C THR A 49 -6.63 3.28 3.92
N GLN A 50 -5.89 2.50 4.70
CA GLN A 50 -6.42 1.42 5.53
C GLN A 50 -5.64 1.36 6.84
N SER A 51 -6.35 1.28 7.95
CA SER A 51 -5.77 1.08 9.28
C SER A 51 -6.06 -0.33 9.76
N VAL A 52 -5.06 -0.95 10.39
CA VAL A 52 -5.20 -2.28 10.98
C VAL A 52 -4.73 -2.25 12.43
N ALA A 53 -5.51 -2.88 13.31
CA ALA A 53 -5.10 -3.11 14.68
C ALA A 53 -4.05 -4.23 14.71
N VAL A 54 -2.98 -4.02 15.47
CA VAL A 54 -1.91 -5.00 15.69
C VAL A 54 -1.68 -5.15 17.18
N ASN A 55 -1.30 -6.35 17.63
CA ASN A 55 -1.08 -6.60 19.05
C ASN A 55 0.41 -6.80 19.33
N GLY A 56 1.14 -5.69 19.42
CA GLY A 56 2.50 -5.64 19.93
C GLY A 56 3.62 -6.02 18.96
N ALA A 57 4.85 -5.97 19.48
CA ALA A 57 6.13 -6.08 18.78
C ALA A 57 6.21 -7.31 17.84
N GLY A 58 6.91 -7.15 16.73
CA GLY A 58 7.22 -8.25 15.82
C GLY A 58 7.98 -7.77 14.60
N ASP A 59 8.49 -8.72 13.83
CA ASP A 59 9.01 -8.44 12.50
C ASP A 59 7.88 -8.55 11.48
N PHE A 60 7.83 -7.59 10.56
CA PHE A 60 6.80 -7.48 9.54
C PHE A 60 7.44 -7.20 8.19
N GLU A 61 6.78 -7.67 7.13
CA GLU A 61 7.06 -7.27 5.76
C GLU A 61 5.90 -6.39 5.26
N PHE A 62 6.22 -5.16 4.84
CA PHE A 62 5.31 -4.32 4.08
C PHE A 62 5.73 -4.33 2.62
N ALA A 63 4.81 -4.67 1.73
CA ALA A 63 5.08 -4.75 0.31
C ALA A 63 3.89 -4.28 -0.53
N VAL A 64 4.19 -3.85 -1.75
CA VAL A 64 3.20 -3.41 -2.73
C VAL A 64 3.78 -3.56 -4.14
N ARG A 65 2.93 -3.84 -5.12
CA ARG A 65 3.28 -3.68 -6.53
C ARG A 65 2.90 -2.29 -7.00
N MET A 66 3.84 -1.58 -7.60
CA MET A 66 3.69 -0.19 -8.02
C MET A 66 4.04 -0.07 -9.49
N LYS A 67 3.29 0.76 -10.21
CA LYS A 67 3.55 1.16 -11.60
C LYS A 67 3.25 2.65 -11.73
N THR A 68 4.03 3.35 -12.55
CA THR A 68 3.75 4.74 -12.91
C THR A 68 3.74 4.94 -14.42
N ASN A 69 2.97 5.91 -14.89
CA ASN A 69 3.10 6.44 -16.25
C ASN A 69 4.29 7.41 -16.30
N ARG A 70 4.82 7.70 -17.50
CA ARG A 70 5.94 8.64 -17.65
C ARG A 70 5.52 10.02 -17.12
N GLY A 71 6.35 10.61 -16.27
CA GLY A 71 6.08 11.92 -15.64
C GLY A 71 5.25 11.85 -14.36
N PHE A 72 4.94 10.65 -13.86
CA PHE A 72 4.24 10.45 -12.59
C PHE A 72 5.18 9.82 -11.56
N ALA A 73 4.87 10.04 -10.29
CA ALA A 73 5.45 9.33 -9.17
C ALA A 73 4.34 8.92 -8.19
N CYS A 74 4.62 7.86 -7.43
CA CYS A 74 3.73 7.38 -6.40
C CYS A 74 4.49 6.84 -5.19
N ARG A 75 3.78 6.82 -4.06
CA ARG A 75 4.31 6.43 -2.76
C ARG A 75 3.33 5.58 -1.98
N ALA A 76 3.83 4.52 -1.37
CA ALA A 76 3.15 3.76 -0.33
C ALA A 76 3.82 4.03 1.01
N THR A 77 3.03 4.42 2.01
CA THR A 77 3.48 4.80 3.34
C THR A 77 2.85 3.88 4.37
N LEU A 78 3.65 3.40 5.31
CA LEU A 78 3.19 2.70 6.51
C LEU A 78 3.58 3.51 7.74
N VAL A 79 2.61 3.86 8.58
CA VAL A 79 2.82 4.54 9.86
C VAL A 79 2.45 3.60 11.00
N MET A 80 3.39 3.37 11.92
CA MET A 80 3.18 2.62 13.16
C MET A 80 2.77 3.59 14.26
N LEU A 81 1.65 3.34 14.92
CA LEU A 81 1.11 4.18 15.99
C LEU A 81 1.22 3.47 17.36
N PRO A 82 1.53 4.22 18.44
CA PRO A 82 1.58 5.69 18.53
C PRO A 82 2.94 6.32 18.21
N SER A 83 4.01 5.51 18.05
CA SER A 83 5.39 6.00 17.88
C SER A 83 5.63 6.86 16.62
N LYS A 84 4.73 6.78 15.63
CA LYS A 84 4.81 7.45 14.31
C LYS A 84 6.03 7.05 13.48
N VAL A 85 6.66 5.92 13.80
CA VAL A 85 7.71 5.36 12.95
C VAL A 85 7.10 5.04 11.59
N THR A 86 7.79 5.45 10.53
CA THR A 86 7.27 5.37 9.16
C THR A 86 8.16 4.52 8.27
N LYS A 87 7.55 3.81 7.32
CA LYS A 87 8.22 3.14 6.19
C LYS A 87 7.63 3.65 4.88
N LEU A 88 8.50 3.87 3.90
CA LEU A 88 8.16 4.47 2.61
C LEU A 88 8.65 3.56 1.49
N LEU A 89 7.80 3.32 0.51
CA LEU A 89 8.12 2.67 -0.75
C LEU A 89 7.73 3.64 -1.87
N ASN A 90 8.67 4.00 -2.74
CA ASN A 90 8.46 5.03 -3.75
C ASN A 90 8.74 4.44 -5.14
N THR A 91 8.02 4.91 -6.16
CA THR A 91 8.25 4.55 -7.56
C THR A 91 7.89 5.74 -8.44
N GLY A 92 8.59 5.97 -9.55
CA GLY A 92 8.30 7.09 -10.44
C GLY A 92 8.99 7.00 -11.79
N GLY A 93 8.68 7.95 -12.67
CA GLY A 93 9.38 8.11 -13.95
C GLY A 93 8.92 7.18 -15.07
N GLY A 94 7.71 6.61 -14.98
CA GLY A 94 7.21 5.67 -15.99
C GLY A 94 7.65 4.23 -15.74
N SER A 95 7.76 3.83 -14.48
CA SER A 95 8.18 2.48 -14.11
C SER A 95 7.13 1.44 -14.48
N PRO A 96 7.54 0.26 -15.00
CA PRO A 96 6.63 -0.87 -15.13
C PRO A 96 6.17 -1.36 -13.75
N TRP A 97 5.31 -2.38 -13.73
CA TRP A 97 4.94 -3.04 -12.47
C TRP A 97 6.16 -3.64 -11.78
N LEU A 98 6.50 -3.11 -10.61
CA LEU A 98 7.61 -3.56 -9.76
C LEU A 98 7.07 -3.87 -8.36
N ARG A 99 7.62 -4.89 -7.71
CA ARG A 99 7.32 -5.18 -6.30
C ARG A 99 8.33 -4.44 -5.44
N GLU A 100 7.85 -3.50 -4.64
CA GLU A 100 8.61 -2.83 -3.60
C GLU A 100 8.28 -3.48 -2.26
N ALA A 101 9.29 -3.67 -1.40
CA ALA A 101 9.10 -4.29 -0.10
C ALA A 101 10.15 -3.84 0.93
N VAL A 102 9.74 -3.85 2.19
CA VAL A 102 10.63 -3.59 3.33
C VAL A 102 10.27 -4.50 4.50
N THR A 103 11.28 -5.14 5.07
CA THR A 103 11.16 -5.83 6.35
C THR A 103 11.56 -4.88 7.48
N PHE A 104 10.81 -4.88 8.57
CA PHE A 104 11.07 -4.02 9.70
C PHE A 104 10.59 -4.65 11.01
N LYS A 105 11.22 -4.23 12.10
CA LYS A 105 10.74 -4.52 13.45
C LYS A 105 9.81 -3.41 13.92
N ALA A 106 8.58 -3.76 14.28
CA ALA A 106 7.63 -2.82 14.86
C ALA A 106 8.05 -2.46 16.30
N PRO A 107 7.97 -1.17 16.70
CA PRO A 107 8.10 -0.77 18.10
C PRO A 107 7.16 -1.55 19.01
N ALA A 108 7.60 -1.85 20.23
CA ALA A 108 6.86 -2.73 21.12
C ALA A 108 5.48 -2.19 21.56
N ASP A 109 5.31 -0.87 21.53
CA ASP A 109 4.08 -0.16 21.83
C ASP A 109 3.15 -0.01 20.62
N THR A 110 3.48 -0.61 19.46
CA THR A 110 2.64 -0.48 18.27
C THR A 110 1.30 -1.19 18.47
N THR A 111 0.22 -0.45 18.35
CA THR A 111 -1.16 -0.94 18.47
C THR A 111 -1.96 -0.80 17.18
N GLU A 112 -1.52 0.08 16.29
CA GLU A 112 -2.14 0.30 14.99
C GLU A 112 -1.06 0.54 13.93
N MET A 113 -1.33 0.04 12.73
CA MET A 113 -0.56 0.33 11.54
C MET A 113 -1.48 0.93 10.47
N LYS A 114 -1.15 2.13 10.01
CA LYS A 114 -1.89 2.83 8.95
C LYS A 114 -1.10 2.78 7.64
N VAL A 115 -1.72 2.26 6.60
CA VAL A 115 -1.21 2.29 5.23
C VAL A 115 -1.87 3.41 4.45
N THR A 116 -1.08 4.16 3.70
CA THR A 116 -1.52 5.18 2.75
C THR A 116 -0.87 4.93 1.39
N LEU A 117 -1.66 4.88 0.33
CA LEU A 117 -1.19 4.89 -1.06
C LEU A 117 -1.50 6.26 -1.65
N LEU A 118 -0.52 6.90 -2.28
CA LEU A 118 -0.58 8.29 -2.73
C LEU A 118 0.03 8.45 -4.12
N SER A 119 -0.64 9.19 -4.99
CA SER A 119 0.02 9.80 -6.17
C SER A 119 0.67 11.11 -5.75
N ASP A 120 2.00 11.12 -5.64
CA ASP A 120 2.75 12.26 -5.09
C ASP A 120 3.21 13.26 -6.17
N ASP A 121 3.31 12.83 -7.43
CA ASP A 121 3.60 13.70 -8.58
C ASP A 121 2.89 13.21 -9.85
N GLY A 122 2.69 14.11 -10.82
CA GLY A 122 2.04 13.79 -12.10
C GLY A 122 1.22 14.92 -12.70
N THR A 123 0.57 14.62 -13.83
CA THR A 123 -0.35 15.54 -14.49
C THR A 123 -1.69 15.60 -13.76
N ARG A 124 -2.19 16.81 -13.48
CA ARG A 124 -3.50 17.01 -12.82
C ARG A 124 -4.63 16.47 -13.70
N GLY A 125 -5.53 15.69 -13.10
CA GLY A 125 -6.71 15.12 -13.79
C GLY A 125 -6.44 13.83 -14.55
N GLU A 126 -5.19 13.35 -14.57
CA GLU A 126 -4.81 12.10 -15.23
C GLU A 126 -4.48 11.03 -14.20
N PHE A 127 -4.89 9.80 -14.49
CA PHE A 127 -4.43 8.62 -13.77
C PHE A 127 -3.03 8.25 -14.25
N GLY A 128 -2.09 8.11 -13.33
CA GLY A 128 -0.73 7.70 -13.68
C GLY A 128 0.04 7.02 -12.57
N SER A 129 -0.60 6.78 -11.42
CA SER A 129 -0.04 6.08 -10.27
C SER A 129 -0.89 4.86 -9.98
N TYR A 130 -0.29 3.68 -10.05
CA TYR A 130 -1.04 2.42 -9.94
C TYR A 130 -0.45 1.51 -8.88
N PHE A 131 -1.34 0.82 -8.16
CA PHE A 131 -1.02 -0.03 -7.03
C PHE A 131 -1.76 -1.35 -7.12
N ASP A 132 -1.09 -2.43 -6.72
CA ASP A 132 -1.65 -3.79 -6.69
C ASP A 132 -0.92 -4.62 -5.60
N TYR A 133 -1.54 -5.71 -5.13
CA TYR A 133 -1.01 -6.64 -4.13
C TYR A 133 -0.35 -5.95 -2.92
N VAL A 134 -1.08 -5.03 -2.28
CA VAL A 134 -0.62 -4.38 -1.06
C VAL A 134 -0.73 -5.37 0.10
N SER A 135 0.38 -5.61 0.79
CA SER A 135 0.44 -6.59 1.86
C SER A 135 1.21 -6.07 3.08
N LEU A 136 0.68 -6.38 4.25
CA LEU A 136 1.36 -6.25 5.52
C LEU A 136 1.27 -7.59 6.23
N VAL A 137 2.38 -8.31 6.30
CA VAL A 137 2.43 -9.67 6.85
C VAL A 137 3.39 -9.75 8.02
N PRO A 138 3.03 -10.42 9.14
CA PRO A 138 4.00 -10.82 10.14
C PRO A 138 5.04 -11.77 9.54
N VAL A 139 6.31 -11.59 9.87
CA VAL A 139 7.38 -12.52 9.52
C VAL A 139 7.52 -13.50 10.66
N SER A 140 7.13 -14.76 10.43
CA SER A 140 7.38 -15.84 11.38
C SER A 140 8.88 -16.07 11.48
N SER A 141 9.42 -15.96 12.69
CA SER A 141 10.76 -16.42 13.06
C SER A 141 10.80 -17.93 13.25
#